data_AF-A0A0D8Y1B7-F1
#
_entry.id   AF-A0A0D8Y1B7-F1
#
_cell.length_a   1.000
_cell.length_b   1.000
_cell.length_c   1.000
_cell.angle_alpha   90.00
_cell.angle_beta   90.00
_cell.angle_gamma   90.00
#
_symmetry.space_group_name_H-M   'P 1'
#
loop_
_entity.id
_entity.type
_entity.pdbx_description
1 polymer ?
#
loop_
_entity_poly.entity_id
_entity_poly.type
_entity_poly.pdbx_seq_one_letter_code
_entity_poly.pdbx_strand_id
1 'polypeptide(L)'
;MGRKKEDEEATKNYTYVRSFANLLSELELLAGQHEVVGERIRKEVVPYVATRAGLHRSQRKQCLADLQTINANLTCAMEHLFKAQKHYGKTFKEAEAAYLKYAKADKNMEISRLDLDKAKNNAQIRRNISEEAKNAYAHALQSANDAQNAHYSQFLPEALTRMRAIDLERINDTKIAMELCIASEADVRPIIARCHEDMRKAVEQIDAVKDTAMVVEQFKTGYLQPPPLQFEDLGRPDSCLTSGKDLSQVDTTLKKGVLSGGRKDGKGVSRKQSMHQKFFGGSDRYKDGNGDYGQLPPQQRIRRLQAKVADLEKEKEKCQQSKEGLIRMKQVYTNNPKMGNAADCETQLCQYEKELSLSTNK
;
A
#
# COMPACT_ATOMS: atom_id res chain seq x y z
N MET A 1 33.23 -7.14 -15.21
CA MET A 1 32.09 -7.41 -14.31
C MET A 1 32.24 -6.77 -12.92
N GLY A 2 33.44 -6.69 -12.32
CA GLY A 2 33.65 -6.07 -10.99
C GLY A 2 33.38 -4.55 -10.90
N ARG A 3 33.94 -3.73 -11.82
CA ARG A 3 33.82 -2.25 -11.74
C ARG A 3 32.38 -1.73 -11.78
N LYS A 4 31.49 -2.37 -12.55
CA LYS A 4 30.10 -1.94 -12.68
C LYS A 4 29.32 -2.11 -11.37
N LYS A 5 29.65 -3.16 -10.61
CA LYS A 5 29.04 -3.46 -9.31
C LYS A 5 29.57 -2.53 -8.22
N GLU A 6 30.87 -2.25 -8.23
CA GLU A 6 31.51 -1.25 -7.35
C GLU A 6 30.97 0.17 -7.59
N ASP A 7 30.77 0.56 -8.85
CA ASP A 7 30.22 1.88 -9.21
C ASP A 7 28.73 2.01 -8.83
N GLU A 8 27.94 0.94 -8.98
CA GLU A 8 26.55 0.88 -8.50
C GLU A 8 26.42 0.94 -6.97
N GLU A 9 27.40 0.40 -6.25
CA GLU A 9 27.44 0.43 -4.79
C GLU A 9 27.91 1.80 -4.26
N ALA A 10 28.90 2.41 -4.92
CA ALA A 10 29.32 3.77 -4.64
C ALA A 10 28.20 4.80 -4.89
N THR A 11 27.35 4.58 -5.91
CA THR A 11 26.23 5.49 -6.18
C THR A 11 25.18 5.52 -5.09
N LYS A 12 25.00 4.42 -4.35
CA LYS A 12 24.08 4.36 -3.20
C LYS A 12 24.56 5.20 -2.00
N ASN A 13 25.85 5.54 -1.97
CA ASN A 13 26.43 6.33 -0.88
C ASN A 13 26.19 7.84 -1.05
N TYR A 14 25.85 8.30 -2.27
CA TYR A 14 25.44 9.69 -2.47
C TYR A 14 24.20 10.02 -1.65
N THR A 15 24.27 11.13 -0.92
CA THR A 15 23.21 11.55 -0.01
C THR A 15 21.90 11.76 -0.75
N TYR A 16 21.92 12.38 -1.94
CA TYR A 16 20.70 12.57 -2.74
C TYR A 16 20.04 11.25 -3.18
N VAL A 17 20.83 10.21 -3.48
CA VAL A 17 20.31 8.89 -3.87
C VAL A 17 19.67 8.20 -2.68
N ARG A 18 20.34 8.21 -1.52
CA ARG A 18 19.81 7.65 -0.29
C ARG A 18 18.55 8.38 0.18
N SER A 19 18.56 9.70 0.14
CA SER A 19 17.40 10.54 0.47
C SER A 19 16.21 10.25 -0.44
N PHE A 20 16.43 10.07 -1.74
CA PHE A 20 15.37 9.67 -2.65
C PHE A 20 14.82 8.27 -2.33
N ALA A 21 15.69 7.31 -2.02
CA ALA A 21 15.25 5.97 -1.60
C ALA A 21 14.41 6.01 -0.31
N ASN A 22 14.84 6.80 0.69
CA ASN A 22 14.07 6.99 1.93
C ASN A 22 12.70 7.62 1.66
N LEU A 23 12.64 8.63 0.77
CA LEU A 23 11.37 9.25 0.39
C LEU A 23 10.42 8.25 -0.29
N LEU A 24 10.93 7.38 -1.16
CA LEU A 24 10.14 6.31 -1.77
C LEU A 24 9.62 5.31 -0.73
N SER A 25 10.43 4.97 0.28
CA SER A 25 10.01 4.10 1.38
C SER A 25 8.86 4.72 2.18
N GLU A 26 8.93 6.02 2.50
CA GLU A 26 7.84 6.72 3.18
C GLU A 26 6.58 6.81 2.31
N LEU A 27 6.73 6.90 0.98
CA LEU A 27 5.60 6.92 0.05
C LEU A 27 4.88 5.57 0.00
N GLU A 28 5.64 4.46 0.08
CA GLU A 28 5.08 3.12 0.20
C GLU A 28 4.29 2.96 1.52
N LEU A 29 4.82 3.49 2.63
CA LEU A 29 4.10 3.52 3.90
C LEU A 29 2.80 4.34 3.82
N LEU A 30 2.82 5.52 3.20
CA LEU A 30 1.61 6.32 2.96
C LEU A 30 0.56 5.55 2.15
N ALA A 31 0.98 4.89 1.07
CA ALA A 31 0.09 4.07 0.26
C ALA A 31 -0.53 2.92 1.09
N GLY A 32 0.28 2.24 1.92
CA GLY A 32 -0.19 1.22 2.84
C GLY A 32 -1.23 1.74 3.84
N GLN A 33 -1.07 2.97 4.35
CA GLN A 33 -2.05 3.57 5.24
C GLN A 33 -3.38 3.87 4.54
N HIS A 34 -3.35 4.34 3.28
CA HIS A 34 -4.57 4.48 2.49
C HIS A 34 -5.25 3.13 2.20
N GLU A 35 -4.47 2.08 1.96
CA GLU A 35 -4.99 0.72 1.83
C GLU A 35 -5.68 0.25 3.11
N VAL A 36 -5.09 0.52 4.29
CA VAL A 36 -5.70 0.20 5.60
C VAL A 36 -7.07 0.86 5.74
N VAL A 37 -7.22 2.15 5.37
CA VAL A 37 -8.52 2.83 5.39
C VAL A 37 -9.52 2.11 4.48
N GLY A 38 -9.12 1.82 3.23
CA GLY A 38 -9.96 1.13 2.26
C GLY A 38 -10.39 -0.27 2.70
N GLU A 39 -9.47 -1.04 3.29
CA GLU A 39 -9.72 -2.36 3.88
C GLU A 39 -10.73 -2.28 5.03
N ARG A 40 -10.56 -1.31 5.92
CA ARG A 40 -11.44 -1.12 7.08
C ARG A 40 -12.86 -0.77 6.66
N ILE A 41 -13.03 0.19 5.74
CA ILE A 41 -14.33 0.55 5.20
C ILE A 41 -14.99 -0.68 4.54
N ARG A 42 -14.24 -1.45 3.77
CA ARG A 42 -14.76 -2.63 3.06
C ARG A 42 -15.13 -3.78 3.98
N LYS A 43 -14.36 -4.04 5.04
CA LYS A 43 -14.54 -5.20 5.93
C LYS A 43 -15.40 -4.91 7.14
N GLU A 44 -15.48 -3.67 7.59
CA GLU A 44 -16.22 -3.28 8.80
C GLU A 44 -17.48 -2.47 8.44
N VAL A 45 -17.31 -1.35 7.72
CA VAL A 45 -18.42 -0.42 7.46
C VAL A 45 -19.44 -0.99 6.47
N VAL A 46 -18.98 -1.51 5.33
CA VAL A 46 -19.88 -2.05 4.29
C VAL A 46 -20.74 -3.20 4.83
N PRO A 47 -20.18 -4.23 5.51
CA PRO A 47 -20.99 -5.30 6.08
C PRO A 47 -21.91 -4.84 7.20
N TYR A 48 -21.48 -3.89 8.04
CA TYR A 48 -22.34 -3.28 9.05
C TYR A 48 -23.57 -2.64 8.40
N VAL A 49 -23.37 -1.74 7.43
CA VAL A 49 -24.48 -1.07 6.72
C VAL A 49 -25.39 -2.08 6.02
N ALA A 50 -24.83 -3.08 5.34
CA ALA A 50 -25.61 -4.09 4.63
C ALA A 50 -26.50 -4.90 5.59
N THR A 51 -25.94 -5.36 6.71
CA THR A 51 -26.65 -6.13 7.73
C THR A 51 -27.76 -5.29 8.37
N ARG A 52 -27.45 -4.07 8.82
CA ARG A 52 -28.42 -3.19 9.47
C ARG A 52 -29.53 -2.78 8.50
N ALA A 53 -29.20 -2.43 7.26
CA ALA A 53 -30.22 -2.14 6.24
C ALA A 53 -31.12 -3.34 5.93
N GLY A 54 -30.57 -4.57 5.93
CA GLY A 54 -31.34 -5.80 5.81
C GLY A 54 -32.37 -5.95 6.94
N LEU A 55 -31.93 -5.77 8.19
CA LEU A 55 -32.78 -5.83 9.37
C LEU A 55 -33.90 -4.80 9.33
N HIS A 56 -33.57 -3.53 9.08
CA HIS A 56 -34.55 -2.42 8.97
C HIS A 56 -35.61 -2.68 7.92
N ARG A 57 -35.22 -3.20 6.74
CA ARG A 57 -36.18 -3.58 5.68
C ARG A 57 -37.13 -4.67 6.14
N SER A 58 -36.61 -5.70 6.81
CA SER A 58 -37.40 -6.82 7.31
C SER A 58 -38.41 -6.36 8.37
N GLN A 59 -37.95 -5.63 9.39
CA GLN A 59 -38.80 -5.11 10.47
C GLN A 59 -39.87 -4.15 9.94
N ARG A 60 -39.50 -3.23 9.03
CA ARG A 60 -40.45 -2.32 8.39
C ARG A 60 -41.51 -3.09 7.60
N LYS A 61 -41.12 -4.12 6.85
CA LYS A 61 -42.06 -4.96 6.10
C LYS A 61 -43.06 -5.63 7.04
N GLN A 62 -42.59 -6.18 8.15
CA GLN A 62 -43.47 -6.79 9.15
C GLN A 62 -44.45 -5.76 9.74
N CYS A 63 -43.96 -4.60 10.16
CA CYS A 63 -44.83 -3.56 10.75
C CYS A 63 -45.90 -3.07 9.76
N LEU A 64 -45.60 -3.00 8.46
CA LEU A 64 -46.59 -2.66 7.44
C LEU A 64 -47.63 -3.78 7.24
N ALA A 65 -47.23 -5.04 7.30
CA ALA A 65 -48.15 -6.17 7.23
C ALA A 65 -49.10 -6.21 8.45
N ASP A 66 -48.58 -5.90 9.63
CA ASP A 66 -49.39 -5.78 10.85
C ASP A 66 -50.42 -4.65 10.70
N LEU A 67 -50.00 -3.47 10.22
CA LEU A 67 -50.91 -2.35 9.96
C LEU A 67 -52.00 -2.70 8.94
N GLN A 68 -51.68 -3.43 7.88
CA GLN A 68 -52.68 -3.92 6.93
C GLN A 68 -53.70 -4.84 7.61
N THR A 69 -53.24 -5.74 8.47
CA THR A 69 -54.10 -6.67 9.22
C THR A 69 -55.02 -5.91 10.19
N ILE A 70 -54.46 -4.97 10.96
CA ILE A 70 -55.21 -4.13 11.91
C ILE A 70 -56.29 -3.31 11.20
N ASN A 71 -55.98 -2.74 10.03
CA ASN A 71 -56.95 -2.02 9.21
C ASN A 71 -58.03 -2.95 8.62
N ALA A 72 -57.64 -4.12 8.12
CA ALA A 72 -58.58 -5.08 7.55
C ALA A 72 -59.61 -5.57 8.58
N ASN A 73 -59.19 -5.78 9.83
CA ASN A 73 -60.08 -6.17 10.91
C ASN A 73 -61.16 -5.11 11.18
N LEU A 74 -60.78 -3.82 11.23
CA LEU A 74 -61.74 -2.73 11.40
C LEU A 74 -62.69 -2.62 10.20
N THR A 75 -62.16 -2.68 8.98
CA THR A 75 -62.97 -2.64 7.75
C THR A 75 -64.00 -3.77 7.71
N CYS A 76 -63.61 -4.99 8.06
CA CYS A 76 -64.51 -6.15 8.11
C CYS A 76 -65.67 -5.93 9.12
N ALA A 77 -65.36 -5.43 10.32
CA ALA A 77 -66.37 -5.12 11.33
C ALA A 77 -67.36 -4.03 10.85
N MET A 78 -66.84 -2.99 10.20
CA MET A 78 -67.66 -1.92 9.62
C MET A 78 -68.55 -2.41 8.47
N GLU A 79 -68.02 -3.24 7.57
CA GLU A 79 -68.80 -3.84 6.49
C GLU A 79 -69.93 -4.73 7.03
N HIS A 80 -69.66 -5.51 8.08
CA HIS A 80 -70.68 -6.33 8.74
C HIS A 80 -71.78 -5.46 9.36
N LEU A 81 -71.40 -4.36 10.04
CA LEU A 81 -72.34 -3.38 10.57
C LEU A 81 -73.26 -2.80 9.48
N PHE A 82 -72.68 -2.32 8.37
CA PHE A 82 -73.47 -1.74 7.28
C PHE A 82 -74.42 -2.76 6.64
N LYS A 83 -74.01 -4.02 6.49
CA LYS A 83 -74.88 -5.11 6.01
C LYS A 83 -76.05 -5.36 6.96
N ALA A 84 -75.79 -5.46 8.26
CA ALA A 84 -76.82 -5.68 9.28
C ALA A 84 -77.80 -4.49 9.35
N GLN A 85 -77.29 -3.25 9.31
CA GLN A 85 -78.11 -2.04 9.28
C GLN A 85 -79.04 -1.99 8.07
N LYS A 86 -78.51 -2.29 6.88
CA LYS A 86 -79.30 -2.33 5.64
C LYS A 86 -80.36 -3.43 5.69
N HIS A 87 -80.03 -4.59 6.25
CA HIS A 87 -80.98 -5.70 6.41
C HIS A 87 -82.13 -5.32 7.35
N TYR A 88 -81.82 -4.74 8.52
CA TYR A 88 -82.82 -4.24 9.46
C TYR A 88 -83.72 -3.17 8.81
N GLY A 89 -83.14 -2.19 8.12
CA GLY A 89 -83.92 -1.15 7.43
C GLY A 89 -84.87 -1.73 6.36
N LYS A 90 -84.49 -2.81 5.68
CA LYS A 90 -85.36 -3.53 4.73
C LYS A 90 -86.50 -4.25 5.46
N THR A 91 -86.19 -5.10 6.45
CA THR A 91 -87.20 -5.91 7.15
C THR A 91 -88.17 -5.04 7.95
N PHE A 92 -87.72 -3.89 8.46
CA PHE A 92 -88.58 -2.90 9.10
C PHE A 92 -89.63 -2.33 8.14
N LYS A 93 -89.23 -1.91 6.93
CA LYS A 93 -90.18 -1.42 5.91
C LYS A 93 -91.18 -2.48 5.47
N GLU A 94 -90.75 -3.74 5.37
CA GLU A 94 -91.65 -4.87 5.06
C GLU A 94 -92.67 -5.11 6.19
N ALA A 95 -92.24 -5.01 7.45
CA ALA A 95 -93.13 -5.11 8.61
C ALA A 95 -94.13 -3.95 8.67
N GLU A 96 -93.66 -2.71 8.48
CA GLU A 96 -94.51 -1.51 8.40
C GLU A 96 -95.58 -1.65 7.31
N ALA A 97 -95.19 -2.08 6.11
CA ALA A 97 -96.12 -2.32 5.01
C ALA A 97 -97.16 -3.42 5.33
N ALA A 98 -96.76 -4.49 6.04
CA ALA A 98 -97.67 -5.55 6.46
C ALA A 98 -98.68 -5.06 7.52
N TYR A 99 -98.23 -4.25 8.49
CA TYR A 99 -99.12 -3.61 9.48
C TYR A 99 -100.10 -2.63 8.83
N LEU A 100 -99.67 -1.83 7.86
CA LEU A 100 -100.57 -0.94 7.12
C LEU A 100 -101.64 -1.70 6.34
N LYS A 101 -101.30 -2.85 5.74
CA LYS A 101 -102.26 -3.73 5.07
C LYS A 101 -103.26 -4.32 6.06
N TYR A 102 -102.79 -4.83 7.19
CA TYR A 102 -103.66 -5.33 8.26
C TYR A 102 -104.61 -4.25 8.79
N ALA A 103 -104.10 -3.05 9.09
CA ALA A 103 -104.91 -1.94 9.58
C ALA A 103 -105.97 -1.47 8.57
N LYS A 104 -105.70 -1.57 7.26
CA LYS A 104 -106.70 -1.32 6.22
C LYS A 104 -107.75 -2.43 6.13
N ALA A 105 -107.32 -3.70 6.24
CA ALA A 105 -108.21 -4.86 6.26
C ALA A 105 -109.17 -4.82 7.47
N ASP A 106 -108.67 -4.48 8.65
CA ASP A 106 -109.45 -4.41 9.90
C ASP A 106 -110.59 -3.39 9.86
N LYS A 107 -110.43 -2.32 9.07
CA LYS A 107 -111.46 -1.28 8.85
C LYS A 107 -112.41 -1.59 7.69
N ASN A 108 -112.16 -2.65 6.91
CA ASN A 108 -112.99 -2.99 5.77
C ASN A 108 -114.12 -3.94 6.20
N MET A 109 -115.36 -3.45 6.20
CA MET A 109 -116.54 -4.22 6.60
C MET A 109 -116.89 -5.38 5.64
N GLU A 110 -116.28 -5.41 4.45
CA GLU A 110 -116.53 -6.41 3.41
C GLU A 110 -115.50 -7.56 3.38
N ILE A 111 -114.47 -7.52 4.24
CA ILE A 111 -113.43 -8.57 4.25
C ILE A 111 -113.87 -9.82 5.05
N SER A 112 -113.50 -11.00 4.55
CA SER A 112 -113.71 -12.25 5.29
C SER A 112 -112.86 -12.30 6.56
N ARG A 113 -113.41 -12.90 7.62
CA ARG A 113 -112.69 -13.16 8.87
C ARG A 113 -111.39 -13.96 8.65
N LEU A 114 -111.42 -14.92 7.72
CA LEU A 114 -110.25 -15.70 7.36
C LEU A 114 -109.13 -14.82 6.76
N ASP A 115 -109.49 -13.86 5.91
CA ASP A 115 -108.50 -13.00 5.25
C ASP A 115 -107.99 -11.89 6.17
N LEU A 116 -108.83 -11.42 7.12
CA LEU A 116 -108.39 -10.57 8.21
C LEU A 116 -107.36 -11.28 9.10
N ASP A 117 -107.62 -12.54 9.50
CA ASP A 117 -106.70 -13.33 10.32
C ASP A 117 -105.38 -13.63 9.57
N LYS A 118 -105.43 -13.89 8.26
CA LYS A 118 -104.21 -14.01 7.43
C LYS A 118 -103.39 -12.72 7.41
N ALA A 119 -104.04 -11.56 7.25
CA ALA A 119 -103.35 -10.27 7.25
C ALA A 119 -102.69 -9.99 8.61
N LYS A 120 -103.39 -10.30 9.71
CA LYS A 120 -102.87 -10.21 11.09
C LYS A 120 -101.66 -11.14 11.31
N ASN A 121 -101.78 -12.41 10.92
CA ASN A 121 -100.68 -13.38 11.05
C ASN A 121 -99.44 -12.96 10.24
N ASN A 122 -99.63 -12.48 9.00
CA ASN A 122 -98.52 -11.96 8.19
C ASN A 122 -97.85 -10.73 8.83
N ALA A 123 -98.62 -9.80 9.40
CA ALA A 123 -98.07 -8.66 10.13
C ALA A 123 -97.21 -9.12 11.33
N GLN A 124 -97.69 -10.11 12.09
CA GLN A 124 -96.96 -10.65 13.23
C GLN A 124 -95.68 -11.40 12.83
N ILE A 125 -95.71 -12.18 11.75
CA ILE A 125 -94.51 -12.87 11.22
C ILE A 125 -93.46 -11.83 10.80
N ARG A 126 -93.86 -10.80 10.04
CA ARG A 126 -92.93 -9.74 9.60
C ARG A 126 -92.37 -8.93 10.76
N ARG A 127 -93.16 -8.70 11.82
CA ARG A 127 -92.70 -8.09 13.08
C ARG A 127 -91.56 -8.91 13.69
N ASN A 128 -91.74 -10.21 13.85
CA ASN A 128 -90.72 -11.08 14.47
C ASN A 128 -89.41 -11.06 13.66
N ILE A 129 -89.48 -11.15 12.33
CA ILE A 129 -88.31 -11.05 11.44
C ILE A 129 -87.61 -9.69 11.61
N SER A 130 -88.37 -8.60 11.73
CA SER A 130 -87.79 -7.27 11.93
C SER A 130 -87.11 -7.13 13.30
N GLU A 131 -87.69 -7.69 14.37
CA GLU A 131 -87.07 -7.69 15.71
C GLU A 131 -85.79 -8.55 15.76
N GLU A 132 -85.75 -9.71 15.08
CA GLU A 132 -84.52 -10.49 14.93
C GLU A 132 -83.43 -9.69 14.20
N ALA A 133 -83.78 -9.03 13.08
CA ALA A 133 -82.86 -8.18 12.33
C ALA A 133 -82.37 -6.97 13.15
N LYS A 134 -83.23 -6.40 14.01
CA LYS A 134 -82.88 -5.31 14.93
C LYS A 134 -81.84 -5.76 15.95
N ASN A 135 -82.04 -6.94 16.55
CA ASN A 135 -81.10 -7.51 17.52
C ASN A 135 -79.75 -7.83 16.86
N ALA A 136 -79.76 -8.38 15.64
CA ALA A 136 -78.54 -8.63 14.87
C ALA A 136 -77.79 -7.32 14.53
N TYR A 137 -78.51 -6.26 14.15
CA TYR A 137 -77.93 -4.93 13.95
C TYR A 137 -77.33 -4.35 15.24
N ALA A 138 -78.05 -4.42 16.37
CA ALA A 138 -77.56 -3.95 17.65
C ALA A 138 -76.27 -4.67 18.09
N HIS A 139 -76.21 -5.99 17.91
CA HIS A 139 -74.99 -6.76 18.17
C HIS A 139 -73.85 -6.34 17.24
N ALA A 140 -74.10 -6.24 15.93
CA ALA A 140 -73.09 -5.80 14.96
C ALA A 140 -72.56 -4.39 15.26
N LEU A 141 -73.42 -3.50 15.76
CA LEU A 141 -73.06 -2.14 16.16
C LEU A 141 -72.12 -2.15 17.36
N GLN A 142 -72.43 -2.94 18.39
CA GLN A 142 -71.56 -3.07 19.56
C GLN A 142 -70.19 -3.62 19.14
N SER A 143 -70.16 -4.72 18.37
CA SER A 143 -68.90 -5.31 17.90
C SER A 143 -68.07 -4.35 17.03
N ALA A 144 -68.70 -3.54 16.19
CA ALA A 144 -68.01 -2.55 15.37
C ALA A 144 -67.45 -1.40 16.21
N ASN A 145 -68.18 -0.94 17.24
CA ASN A 145 -67.70 0.07 18.17
C ASN A 145 -66.51 -0.45 18.99
N ASP A 146 -66.57 -1.70 19.48
CA ASP A 146 -65.48 -2.32 20.23
C ASP A 146 -64.23 -2.46 19.35
N ALA A 147 -64.39 -2.91 18.10
CA ALA A 147 -63.30 -3.01 17.13
C ALA A 147 -62.70 -1.63 16.78
N GLN A 148 -63.54 -0.61 16.61
CA GLN A 148 -63.10 0.76 16.33
C GLN A 148 -62.33 1.35 17.51
N ASN A 149 -62.84 1.18 18.73
CA ASN A 149 -62.17 1.66 19.93
C ASN A 149 -60.80 0.99 20.06
N ALA A 150 -60.73 -0.34 20.04
CA ALA A 150 -59.47 -1.07 20.13
C ALA A 150 -58.47 -0.68 19.02
N HIS A 151 -58.95 -0.45 17.79
CA HIS A 151 -58.12 0.00 16.68
C HIS A 151 -57.41 1.32 17.00
N TYR A 152 -58.16 2.36 17.40
CA TYR A 152 -57.62 3.70 17.60
C TYR A 152 -56.99 3.92 18.96
N SER A 153 -57.48 3.26 20.01
CA SER A 153 -56.98 3.41 21.38
C SER A 153 -55.73 2.59 21.65
N GLN A 154 -55.54 1.48 20.93
CA GLN A 154 -54.48 0.51 21.23
C GLN A 154 -53.67 0.11 19.98
N PHE A 155 -54.28 -0.58 19.02
CA PHE A 155 -53.52 -1.28 17.98
C PHE A 155 -52.75 -0.34 17.04
N LEU A 156 -53.39 0.74 16.59
CA LEU A 156 -52.76 1.72 15.71
C LEU A 156 -51.63 2.50 16.43
N PRO A 157 -51.84 3.06 17.63
CA PRO A 157 -50.76 3.69 18.40
C PRO A 157 -49.57 2.76 18.66
N GLU A 158 -49.81 1.50 19.02
CA GLU A 158 -48.74 0.52 19.25
C GLU A 158 -47.95 0.23 17.97
N ALA A 159 -48.63 0.05 16.83
CA ALA A 159 -47.97 -0.18 15.55
C ALA A 159 -47.14 1.03 15.11
N LEU A 160 -47.66 2.25 15.27
CA LEU A 160 -46.92 3.48 14.97
C LEU A 160 -45.73 3.68 15.91
N THR A 161 -45.85 3.30 17.19
CA THR A 161 -44.75 3.33 18.15
C THR A 161 -43.63 2.38 17.74
N ARG A 162 -43.97 1.15 17.29
CA ARG A 162 -42.99 0.21 16.72
C ARG A 162 -42.31 0.78 15.47
N MET A 163 -43.07 1.38 14.56
CA MET A 163 -42.51 2.03 13.37
C MET A 163 -41.53 3.14 13.73
N ARG A 164 -41.88 3.98 14.71
CA ARG A 164 -41.01 5.05 15.23
C ARG A 164 -39.73 4.49 15.83
N ALA A 165 -39.80 3.38 16.57
CA ALA A 165 -38.62 2.75 17.17
C ALA A 165 -37.66 2.21 16.09
N ILE A 166 -38.17 1.56 15.04
CA ILE A 166 -37.37 1.10 13.90
C ILE A 166 -36.68 2.30 13.22
N ASP A 167 -37.40 3.39 12.98
CA ASP A 167 -36.82 4.57 12.33
C ASP A 167 -35.77 5.26 13.22
N LEU A 168 -35.96 5.30 14.54
CA LEU A 168 -34.96 5.80 15.48
C LEU A 168 -33.68 4.96 15.44
N GLU A 169 -33.81 3.63 15.43
CA GLU A 169 -32.68 2.72 15.32
C GLU A 169 -31.94 2.90 13.99
N ARG A 170 -32.67 3.07 12.87
CA ARG A 170 -32.08 3.38 11.56
C ARG A 170 -31.26 4.65 11.57
N ILE A 171 -31.76 5.72 12.19
CA ILE A 171 -31.05 7.01 12.29
C ILE A 171 -29.76 6.82 13.10
N ASN A 172 -29.83 6.13 14.23
CA ASN A 172 -28.66 5.86 15.07
C ASN A 172 -27.62 4.99 14.36
N ASP A 173 -28.03 3.93 13.66
CA ASP A 173 -27.10 3.10 12.89
C ASP A 173 -26.44 3.88 11.75
N THR A 174 -27.18 4.80 11.12
CA THR A 174 -26.63 5.66 10.08
C THR A 174 -25.54 6.57 10.67
N LYS A 175 -25.80 7.14 11.85
CA LYS A 175 -24.80 7.93 12.59
C LYS A 175 -23.56 7.08 12.91
N ILE A 176 -23.74 5.87 13.44
CA ILE A 176 -22.64 4.95 13.75
C ILE A 176 -21.82 4.64 12.50
N ALA A 177 -22.46 4.35 11.35
CA ALA A 177 -21.75 4.10 10.10
C ALA A 177 -20.89 5.29 9.65
N MET A 178 -21.40 6.52 9.80
CA MET A 178 -20.64 7.74 9.50
C MET A 178 -19.46 7.92 10.46
N GLU A 179 -19.66 7.65 11.75
CA GLU A 179 -18.60 7.70 12.77
C GLU A 179 -17.50 6.66 12.49
N LEU A 180 -17.85 5.46 12.04
CA LEU A 180 -16.87 4.43 11.65
C LEU A 180 -16.05 4.86 10.42
N CYS A 181 -16.65 5.51 9.42
CA CYS A 181 -15.90 6.09 8.31
C CYS A 181 -14.90 7.16 8.79
N ILE A 182 -15.35 8.07 9.66
CA ILE A 182 -14.50 9.12 10.22
C ILE A 182 -13.35 8.52 11.03
N ALA A 183 -13.62 7.51 11.85
CA ALA A 183 -12.61 6.81 12.63
C ALA A 183 -11.58 6.10 11.74
N SER A 184 -12.04 5.48 10.65
CA SER A 184 -11.16 4.83 9.67
C SER A 184 -10.12 5.80 9.11
N GLU A 185 -10.54 7.03 8.79
CA GLU A 185 -9.65 8.10 8.31
C GLU A 185 -8.79 8.70 9.43
N ALA A 186 -9.38 8.90 10.62
CA ALA A 186 -8.70 9.56 11.74
C ALA A 186 -7.53 8.73 12.28
N ASP A 187 -7.69 7.40 12.36
CA ASP A 187 -6.72 6.49 12.98
C ASP A 187 -5.39 6.44 12.22
N VAL A 188 -5.40 6.67 10.90
CA VAL A 188 -4.17 6.65 10.09
C VAL A 188 -3.43 8.00 10.09
N ARG A 189 -4.08 9.09 10.50
CA ARG A 189 -3.52 10.46 10.45
C ARG A 189 -2.16 10.59 11.15
N PRO A 190 -1.93 10.03 12.35
CA PRO A 190 -0.63 10.18 13.02
C PRO A 190 0.52 9.57 12.22
N ILE A 191 0.28 8.44 11.55
CA ILE A 191 1.30 7.75 10.75
C ILE A 191 1.53 8.52 9.45
N ILE A 192 0.48 8.99 8.78
CA ILE A 192 0.61 9.86 7.60
C ILE A 192 1.40 11.13 7.91
N ALA A 193 1.10 11.78 9.05
CA ALA A 193 1.83 12.96 9.49
C ALA A 193 3.32 12.65 9.73
N ARG A 194 3.63 11.50 10.32
CA ARG A 194 5.01 11.05 10.52
C ARG A 194 5.73 10.79 9.19
N CYS A 195 5.09 10.13 8.22
CA CYS A 195 5.69 9.91 6.91
C CYS A 195 6.07 11.22 6.23
N HIS A 196 5.20 12.24 6.28
CA HIS A 196 5.53 13.57 5.74
C HIS A 196 6.73 14.22 6.44
N GLU A 197 6.84 14.05 7.75
CA GLU A 197 7.97 14.57 8.52
C GLU A 197 9.27 13.83 8.20
N ASP A 198 9.23 12.51 8.10
CA ASP A 198 10.42 11.71 7.79
C ASP A 198 10.85 11.89 6.32
N MET A 199 9.91 12.15 5.38
CA MET A 199 10.22 12.62 4.02
C MET A 199 10.96 13.95 4.02
N ARG A 200 10.51 14.92 4.84
CA ARG A 200 11.17 16.23 4.96
C ARG A 200 12.61 16.06 5.46
N LYS A 201 12.80 15.28 6.52
CA LYS A 201 14.14 14.95 7.05
C LYS A 201 15.01 14.26 6.02
N ALA A 202 14.46 13.38 5.19
CA ALA A 202 15.23 12.74 4.12
C ALA A 202 15.77 13.80 3.13
N VAL A 203 14.96 14.78 2.75
CA VAL A 203 15.40 15.89 1.89
C VAL A 203 16.46 16.76 2.57
N GLU A 204 16.30 17.06 3.86
CA GLU A 204 17.27 17.85 4.65
C GLU A 204 18.64 17.16 4.81
N GLN A 205 18.73 15.84 4.64
CA GLN A 205 19.99 15.09 4.69
C GLN A 205 20.85 15.21 3.42
N ILE A 206 20.35 15.88 2.36
CA ILE A 206 21.10 16.04 1.12
C ILE A 206 22.22 17.06 1.33
N ASP A 207 23.45 16.65 1.07
CA ASP A 207 24.65 17.47 1.21
C ASP A 207 25.45 17.47 -0.09
N ALA A 208 25.34 18.57 -0.82
CA ALA A 208 26.02 18.75 -2.11
C ALA A 208 27.55 18.78 -1.98
N VAL A 209 28.09 19.30 -0.86
CA VAL A 209 29.54 19.39 -0.65
C VAL A 209 30.09 17.99 -0.40
N LYS A 210 29.42 17.22 0.45
CA LYS A 210 29.79 15.82 0.71
C LYS A 210 29.70 14.97 -0.55
N ASP A 211 28.62 15.11 -1.32
CA ASP A 211 28.43 14.34 -2.55
C ASP A 211 29.49 14.67 -3.60
N THR A 212 29.79 15.96 -3.81
CA THR A 212 30.85 16.37 -4.76
C THR A 212 32.25 15.94 -4.30
N ALA A 213 32.52 15.93 -2.99
CA ALA A 213 33.77 15.39 -2.46
C ALA A 213 33.89 13.88 -2.74
N MET A 214 32.81 13.10 -2.58
CA MET A 214 32.80 11.67 -2.93
C MET A 214 33.06 11.44 -4.43
N VAL A 215 32.54 12.30 -5.31
CA VAL A 215 32.88 12.24 -6.75
C VAL A 215 34.39 12.38 -6.95
N VAL A 216 35.01 13.40 -6.33
CA VAL A 216 36.47 13.59 -6.45
C VAL A 216 37.22 12.36 -5.93
N GLU A 217 36.83 11.83 -4.77
CA GLU A 217 37.45 10.62 -4.20
C GLU A 217 37.29 9.38 -5.08
N GLN A 218 36.15 9.22 -5.76
CA GLN A 218 35.88 8.10 -6.67
C GLN A 218 36.72 8.21 -7.96
N PHE A 219 36.87 9.42 -8.51
CA PHE A 219 37.47 9.64 -9.82
C PHE A 219 38.91 10.18 -9.80
N LYS A 220 39.48 10.51 -8.64
CA LYS A 220 40.86 11.04 -8.54
C LYS A 220 41.85 10.08 -9.16
N THR A 221 42.56 10.51 -10.19
CA THR A 221 43.43 9.62 -10.98
C THR A 221 44.75 9.26 -10.29
N GLY A 222 45.12 10.03 -9.26
CA GLY A 222 46.40 9.90 -8.55
C GLY A 222 47.61 10.41 -9.34
N TYR A 223 47.41 11.03 -10.51
CA TYR A 223 48.50 11.70 -11.22
C TYR A 223 48.94 12.94 -10.45
N LEU A 224 50.26 13.10 -10.33
CA LEU A 224 50.85 14.31 -9.80
C LEU A 224 50.71 15.43 -10.82
N GLN A 225 50.58 16.67 -10.33
CA GLN A 225 50.66 17.84 -11.17
C GLN A 225 52.01 17.85 -11.90
N PRO A 226 52.03 17.97 -13.25
CA PRO A 226 53.28 18.04 -13.99
C PRO A 226 54.15 19.19 -13.48
N PRO A 227 55.47 18.99 -13.33
CA PRO A 227 56.36 20.09 -12.97
C PRO A 227 56.35 21.17 -14.07
N PRO A 228 56.70 22.42 -13.75
CA PRO A 228 56.85 23.46 -14.74
C PRO A 228 57.80 23.01 -15.87
N LEU A 229 57.44 23.36 -17.12
CA LEU A 229 58.28 23.09 -18.28
C LEU A 229 59.62 23.82 -18.08
N GLN A 230 60.72 23.09 -18.22
CA GLN A 230 62.04 23.68 -18.13
C GLN A 230 62.45 24.26 -19.48
N PHE A 231 63.16 25.39 -19.44
CA PHE A 231 63.80 25.93 -20.62
C PHE A 231 64.94 24.99 -21.03
N GLU A 232 64.85 24.45 -22.23
CA GLU A 232 65.91 23.64 -22.82
C GLU A 232 66.89 24.60 -23.50
N ASP A 233 67.97 24.94 -22.80
CA ASP A 233 69.06 25.73 -23.36
C ASP A 233 69.88 24.84 -24.31
N LEU A 234 69.70 25.05 -25.62
CA LEU A 234 70.46 24.36 -26.66
C LEU A 234 71.93 24.82 -26.74
N GLY A 235 72.34 25.75 -25.88
CA GLY A 235 73.65 26.36 -25.87
C GLY A 235 73.84 27.38 -27.00
N ARG A 236 75.04 27.95 -27.09
CA ARG A 236 75.39 28.86 -28.18
C ARG A 236 75.55 28.07 -29.50
N PRO A 237 75.01 28.53 -30.63
CA PRO A 237 75.16 27.87 -31.94
C PRO A 237 76.62 27.61 -32.34
N ASP A 238 77.54 28.47 -31.89
CA ASP A 238 78.98 28.41 -32.21
C ASP A 238 79.68 27.17 -31.63
N SER A 239 79.07 26.50 -30.64
CA SER A 239 79.59 25.27 -30.03
C SER A 239 79.67 24.09 -31.01
N CYS A 240 78.92 24.14 -32.12
CA CYS A 240 79.03 23.21 -33.25
C CYS A 240 80.39 23.33 -33.98
N LEU A 241 81.05 24.48 -33.94
CA LEU A 241 82.29 24.74 -34.68
C LEU A 241 83.55 24.33 -33.90
N THR A 242 83.45 24.10 -32.59
CA THR A 242 84.59 23.81 -31.70
C THR A 242 84.70 22.36 -31.24
N SER A 243 83.70 21.50 -31.48
CA SER A 243 83.75 20.06 -31.15
C SER A 243 84.19 19.22 -32.36
N GLY A 244 85.49 19.22 -32.61
CA GLY A 244 86.16 18.20 -33.40
C GLY A 244 86.70 17.05 -32.53
N LYS A 245 85.84 16.37 -31.77
CA LYS A 245 86.01 14.99 -31.24
C LYS A 245 84.85 14.63 -30.30
N ASP A 246 84.40 13.39 -30.41
CA ASP A 246 83.36 12.69 -29.64
C ASP A 246 81.89 13.09 -29.88
N LEU A 247 81.36 12.51 -30.96
CA LEU A 247 79.91 12.35 -31.20
C LEU A 247 79.38 11.16 -30.38
N SER A 248 78.91 11.42 -29.17
CA SER A 248 77.90 10.56 -28.53
C SER A 248 76.74 11.42 -28.03
N GLN A 249 75.57 11.14 -28.59
CA GLN A 249 74.24 11.68 -28.24
C GLN A 249 74.02 13.18 -28.49
N VAL A 250 73.83 13.52 -29.77
CA VAL A 250 72.95 14.65 -30.13
C VAL A 250 71.57 14.05 -30.39
N ASP A 251 70.67 14.21 -29.42
CA ASP A 251 69.29 13.76 -29.52
C ASP A 251 68.57 14.65 -30.55
N THR A 252 68.40 14.13 -31.77
CA THR A 252 67.69 14.79 -32.86
C THR A 252 66.18 14.64 -32.63
N THR A 253 65.65 15.34 -31.63
CA THR A 253 64.23 15.25 -31.24
C THR A 253 63.32 16.23 -31.99
N LEU A 254 63.84 17.15 -32.79
CA LEU A 254 63.04 17.93 -33.75
C LEU A 254 62.86 17.18 -35.08
N LYS A 255 62.19 16.01 -35.03
CA LYS A 255 61.60 15.41 -36.23
C LYS A 255 60.44 16.29 -36.71
N LYS A 256 60.79 17.21 -37.62
CA LYS A 256 59.91 17.90 -38.55
C LYS A 256 59.00 16.86 -39.24
N GLY A 257 57.71 16.84 -38.88
CA GLY A 257 56.71 16.03 -39.56
C GLY A 257 56.62 16.46 -41.03
N VAL A 258 57.17 15.63 -41.92
CA VAL A 258 57.06 15.82 -43.36
C VAL A 258 55.62 15.53 -43.77
N LEU A 259 54.89 16.60 -44.10
CA LEU A 259 53.62 16.53 -44.82
C LEU A 259 53.92 16.08 -46.26
N SER A 260 53.70 14.80 -46.55
CA SER A 260 53.62 14.27 -47.92
C SER A 260 52.17 13.94 -48.24
N GLY A 261 51.65 14.57 -49.29
CA GLY A 261 50.25 14.53 -49.68
C GLY A 261 49.84 13.25 -50.41
N GLY A 262 48.54 12.95 -50.32
CA GLY A 262 47.86 11.96 -51.15
C GLY A 262 46.37 12.26 -51.19
N ARG A 263 45.90 12.85 -52.29
CA ARG A 263 44.48 13.03 -52.60
C ARG A 263 43.83 11.67 -52.84
N LYS A 264 42.65 11.44 -52.24
CA LYS A 264 41.58 10.62 -52.84
C LYS A 264 40.23 10.97 -52.21
N ASP A 265 39.30 11.32 -53.08
CA ASP A 265 37.89 11.57 -52.82
C ASP A 265 37.19 10.39 -52.12
N GLY A 266 36.21 10.69 -51.27
CA GLY A 266 35.33 9.69 -50.69
C GLY A 266 34.44 10.24 -49.58
N LYS A 267 33.18 10.54 -49.93
CA LYS A 267 32.10 11.00 -49.03
C LYS A 267 31.97 10.12 -47.77
N GLY A 268 31.90 10.74 -46.60
CA GLY A 268 31.52 10.11 -45.34
C GLY A 268 31.03 11.15 -44.34
N VAL A 269 29.75 11.09 -44.00
CA VAL A 269 29.02 12.01 -43.13
C VAL A 269 29.60 12.02 -41.70
N SER A 270 29.79 13.23 -41.15
CA SER A 270 30.30 13.48 -39.80
C SER A 270 29.30 13.05 -38.72
N ARG A 271 29.54 11.89 -38.10
CA ARG A 271 28.95 11.55 -36.80
C ARG A 271 29.78 12.27 -35.73
N LYS A 272 29.20 13.29 -35.09
CA LYS A 272 29.81 14.05 -33.98
C LYS A 272 30.40 13.09 -32.95
N GLN A 273 31.72 12.98 -32.90
CA GLN A 273 32.45 12.28 -31.85
C GLN A 273 32.36 13.09 -30.56
N SER A 274 32.00 12.36 -29.50
CA SER A 274 31.93 12.80 -28.12
C SER A 274 33.20 13.54 -27.68
N MET A 275 33.00 14.70 -27.06
CA MET A 275 34.03 15.58 -26.49
C MET A 275 34.81 14.96 -25.31
N HIS A 276 34.47 13.74 -24.86
CA HIS A 276 35.17 13.10 -23.74
C HIS A 276 36.54 12.50 -24.09
N GLN A 277 36.89 12.36 -25.37
CA GLN A 277 38.17 11.73 -25.75
C GLN A 277 39.33 12.73 -25.91
N LYS A 278 39.09 14.04 -25.84
CA LYS A 278 40.13 15.07 -26.02
C LYS A 278 40.74 15.59 -24.70
N PHE A 279 40.19 15.23 -23.55
CA PHE A 279 40.73 15.62 -22.23
C PHE A 279 41.60 14.55 -21.55
N PHE A 280 41.59 13.30 -22.03
CA PHE A 280 42.29 12.17 -21.39
C PHE A 280 43.15 11.32 -22.35
N GLY A 281 43.70 11.93 -23.41
CA GLY A 281 44.50 11.23 -24.41
C GLY A 281 45.66 12.07 -24.91
N GLY A 282 46.73 12.15 -24.13
CA GLY A 282 47.98 12.82 -24.50
C GLY A 282 49.16 11.91 -24.24
N SER A 283 49.64 11.29 -25.32
CA SER A 283 50.95 10.65 -25.55
C SER A 283 51.70 10.06 -24.34
N ASP A 284 51.78 8.73 -24.36
CA ASP A 284 52.93 7.99 -23.84
C ASP A 284 54.23 8.70 -24.21
N ARG A 285 55.01 9.12 -23.22
CA ARG A 285 56.49 9.09 -23.16
C ARG A 285 56.96 9.59 -21.79
N TYR A 286 56.68 8.80 -20.76
CA TYR A 286 57.55 8.74 -19.57
C TYR A 286 58.06 7.30 -19.49
N LYS A 287 59.09 7.01 -20.28
CA LYS A 287 60.05 5.95 -19.94
C LYS A 287 60.91 6.54 -18.84
N ASP A 288 60.51 6.35 -17.59
CA ASP A 288 61.46 5.85 -16.59
C ASP A 288 60.75 5.40 -15.32
N GLY A 289 60.93 4.12 -15.02
CA GLY A 289 60.26 3.40 -13.96
C GLY A 289 60.37 1.91 -14.22
N ASN A 290 61.60 1.41 -14.23
CA ASN A 290 61.98 0.02 -14.45
C ASN A 290 61.45 -0.90 -13.33
N GLY A 291 60.15 -1.18 -13.32
CA GLY A 291 59.51 -2.13 -12.41
C GLY A 291 58.14 -2.57 -12.93
N ASP A 292 57.70 -3.77 -12.53
CA ASP A 292 56.51 -4.50 -13.03
C ASP A 292 55.20 -3.69 -13.07
N TYR A 293 55.10 -2.58 -12.34
CA TYR A 293 53.90 -1.75 -12.24
C TYR A 293 54.08 -0.31 -12.73
N GLY A 294 55.25 0.07 -13.26
CA GLY A 294 55.57 1.44 -13.68
C GLY A 294 54.79 1.93 -14.89
N GLN A 295 54.33 1.01 -15.74
CA GLN A 295 53.54 1.31 -16.95
C GLN A 295 52.04 1.46 -16.67
N LEU A 296 51.59 1.17 -15.44
CA LEU A 296 50.19 1.26 -15.07
C LEU A 296 49.84 2.67 -14.59
N PRO A 297 48.63 3.19 -14.90
CA PRO A 297 48.11 4.40 -14.29
C PRO A 297 48.23 4.39 -12.76
N PRO A 298 48.48 5.52 -12.08
CA PRO A 298 48.76 5.57 -10.64
C PRO A 298 47.73 4.82 -9.78
N GLN A 299 46.43 5.00 -10.02
CA GLN A 299 45.39 4.22 -9.33
C GLN A 299 45.46 2.71 -9.58
N GLN A 300 45.75 2.29 -10.83
CA GLN A 300 45.89 0.86 -11.14
C GLN A 300 47.14 0.29 -10.47
N ARG A 301 48.23 1.07 -10.43
CA ARG A 301 49.45 0.73 -9.70
C ARG A 301 49.17 0.57 -8.21
N ILE A 302 48.47 1.52 -7.58
CA ILE A 302 48.07 1.45 -6.17
C ILE A 302 47.26 0.19 -5.90
N ARG A 303 46.21 -0.09 -6.68
CA ARG A 303 45.38 -1.30 -6.51
C ARG A 303 46.19 -2.59 -6.67
N ARG A 304 47.10 -2.65 -7.64
CA ARG A 304 47.97 -3.82 -7.86
C ARG A 304 48.98 -4.02 -6.73
N LEU A 305 49.53 -2.93 -6.20
CA LEU A 305 50.43 -2.97 -5.05
C LEU A 305 49.68 -3.38 -3.78
N GLN A 306 48.49 -2.84 -3.53
CA GLN A 306 47.65 -3.24 -2.39
C GLN A 306 47.27 -4.72 -2.44
N ALA A 307 46.89 -5.24 -3.62
CA ALA A 307 46.64 -6.67 -3.80
C ALA A 307 47.90 -7.51 -3.51
N LYS A 308 49.07 -7.08 -3.99
CA LYS A 308 50.33 -7.79 -3.74
C LYS A 308 50.76 -7.74 -2.27
N VAL A 309 50.51 -6.62 -1.58
CA VAL A 309 50.72 -6.52 -0.13
C VAL A 309 49.82 -7.51 0.60
N ALA A 310 48.53 -7.57 0.27
CA ALA A 310 47.61 -8.52 0.89
C ALA A 310 48.01 -10.00 0.64
N ASP A 311 48.49 -10.32 -0.57
CA ASP A 311 48.98 -11.67 -0.89
C ASP A 311 50.25 -12.02 -0.08
N LEU A 312 51.18 -11.09 0.05
CA LEU A 312 52.41 -11.26 0.85
C LEU A 312 52.11 -11.35 2.35
N GLU A 313 51.15 -10.57 2.86
CA GLU A 313 50.69 -10.66 4.25
C GLU A 313 50.10 -12.04 4.54
N LYS A 314 49.31 -12.59 3.61
CA LYS A 314 48.76 -13.95 3.72
C LYS A 314 49.85 -15.03 3.67
N GLU A 315 50.86 -14.85 2.83
CA GLU A 315 52.00 -15.77 2.76
C GLU A 315 52.85 -15.72 4.05
N LYS A 316 53.07 -14.53 4.59
CA LYS A 316 53.72 -14.32 5.90
C LYS A 316 52.94 -14.98 7.03
N GLU A 317 51.62 -14.82 7.07
CA GLU A 317 50.77 -15.46 8.07
C GLU A 317 50.84 -16.99 7.99
N LYS A 318 50.82 -17.55 6.78
CA LYS A 318 51.00 -19.00 6.58
C LYS A 318 52.36 -19.47 7.08
N CYS A 319 53.43 -18.74 6.77
CA CYS A 319 54.78 -19.04 7.23
C CYS A 319 54.88 -18.99 8.77
N GLN A 320 54.25 -17.99 9.40
CA GLN A 320 54.16 -17.85 10.85
C GLN A 320 53.40 -19.02 11.50
N GLN A 321 52.25 -19.42 10.94
CA GLN A 321 51.48 -20.56 11.44
C GLN A 321 52.24 -21.89 11.29
N SER A 322 52.96 -22.08 10.18
CA SER A 322 53.85 -23.24 9.99
C SER A 322 54.98 -23.26 11.02
N LYS A 323 55.61 -22.12 11.31
CA LYS A 323 56.62 -21.98 12.36
C LYS A 323 56.06 -22.37 13.73
N GLU A 324 54.90 -21.84 14.12
CA GLU A 324 54.25 -22.14 15.39
C GLU A 324 53.81 -23.62 15.51
N GLY A 325 53.39 -24.23 14.41
CA GLY A 325 53.15 -25.67 14.31
C GLY A 325 54.43 -26.46 14.60
N LEU A 326 55.56 -26.06 14.01
CA LEU A 326 56.85 -26.69 14.21
C LEU A 326 57.40 -26.52 15.63
N ILE A 327 57.18 -25.37 16.28
CA ILE A 327 57.55 -25.15 17.70
C ILE A 327 56.82 -26.15 18.58
N ARG A 328 55.52 -26.35 18.35
CA ARG A 328 54.71 -27.34 19.08
C ARG A 328 55.19 -28.78 18.82
N MET A 329 55.50 -29.12 17.57
CA MET A 329 56.08 -30.43 17.23
C MET A 329 57.42 -30.66 17.91
N LYS A 330 58.32 -29.66 17.92
CA LYS A 330 59.59 -29.72 18.65
C LYS A 330 59.34 -30.02 20.13
N GLN A 331 58.41 -29.32 20.77
CA GLN A 331 58.11 -29.52 22.18
C GLN A 331 57.56 -30.93 22.48
N VAL A 332 56.74 -31.49 21.58
CA VAL A 332 56.25 -32.87 21.68
C VAL A 332 57.40 -33.88 21.53
N TYR A 333 58.32 -33.66 20.58
CA TYR A 333 59.47 -34.53 20.35
C TYR A 333 60.51 -34.45 21.47
N THR A 334 60.68 -33.28 22.10
CA THR A 334 61.51 -33.13 23.30
C THR A 334 60.93 -33.87 24.50
N ASN A 335 59.61 -33.81 24.68
CA ASN A 335 58.94 -34.45 25.82
C ASN A 335 58.71 -35.96 25.61
N ASN A 336 58.65 -36.43 24.35
CA ASN A 336 58.43 -37.83 24.01
C ASN A 336 59.28 -38.26 22.80
N PRO A 337 60.52 -38.75 23.04
CA PRO A 337 61.50 -39.09 21.99
C PRO A 337 61.07 -40.21 21.03
N LYS A 338 60.00 -40.97 21.34
CA LYS A 338 59.46 -42.01 20.46
C LYS A 338 58.61 -41.46 19.31
N MET A 339 58.19 -40.20 19.39
CA MET A 339 57.26 -39.58 18.44
C MET A 339 57.97 -38.82 17.31
N GLY A 340 59.28 -38.58 17.42
CA GLY A 340 60.08 -37.91 16.39
C GLY A 340 61.38 -37.30 16.94
N ASN A 341 62.21 -36.76 16.05
CA ASN A 341 63.50 -36.15 16.38
C ASN A 341 63.38 -34.61 16.49
N ALA A 342 63.67 -34.06 17.66
CA ALA A 342 63.57 -32.62 17.91
C ALA A 342 64.59 -31.78 17.12
N ALA A 343 65.76 -32.34 16.77
CA ALA A 343 66.82 -31.64 16.04
C ALA A 343 66.43 -31.33 14.57
N ASP A 344 65.60 -32.18 13.96
CA ASP A 344 65.12 -31.97 12.59
C ASP A 344 64.11 -30.81 12.54
N CYS A 345 63.24 -30.69 13.55
CA CYS A 345 62.36 -29.53 13.73
C CYS A 345 63.15 -28.25 14.00
N GLU A 346 64.26 -28.32 14.73
CA GLU A 346 65.11 -27.16 15.02
C GLU A 346 65.82 -26.62 13.77
N THR A 347 66.24 -27.52 12.88
CA THR A 347 66.83 -27.16 11.59
C THR A 347 65.82 -26.45 10.68
N GLN A 348 64.58 -26.93 10.62
CA GLN A 348 63.51 -26.31 9.84
C GLN A 348 62.99 -25.00 10.48
N LEU A 349 63.00 -24.88 11.81
CA LEU A 349 62.68 -23.63 12.51
C LEU A 349 63.69 -22.52 12.18
N CYS A 350 64.97 -22.85 12.15
CA CYS A 350 66.04 -21.91 11.78
C CYS A 350 65.87 -21.41 10.33
N GLN A 351 65.38 -22.27 9.43
CA GLN A 351 65.04 -21.88 8.05
C GLN A 351 63.86 -20.91 8.00
N TYR A 352 62.75 -21.21 8.69
CA TYR A 352 61.60 -20.29 8.75
C TYR A 352 61.92 -18.95 9.43
N GLU A 353 62.80 -18.95 10.43
CA GLU A 353 63.30 -17.73 11.08
C GLU A 353 64.14 -16.86 10.15
N LYS A 354 64.93 -17.50 9.30
CA LYS A 354 65.70 -16.80 8.26
C LYS A 354 64.77 -16.24 7.17
N GLU A 355 63.74 -16.95 6.77
CA GLU A 355 62.77 -16.48 5.76
C GLU A 355 61.89 -15.33 6.28
N LEU A 356 61.44 -15.39 7.53
CA LEU A 356 60.67 -14.31 8.16
C LEU A 356 61.52 -13.06 8.44
N SER A 357 62.79 -13.22 8.82
CA SER A 357 63.71 -12.08 9.03
C SER A 357 64.10 -11.37 7.72
N LEU A 358 64.25 -12.12 6.62
CA LEU A 358 64.44 -11.55 5.29
C LEU A 358 63.20 -10.80 4.77
N SER A 359 62.01 -11.24 5.17
CA SER A 359 60.73 -10.61 4.82
C SER A 359 60.40 -9.35 5.64
N THR A 360 61.19 -9.05 6.70
CA THR A 360 60.96 -7.91 7.60
C THR A 360 61.98 -6.77 7.39
N ASN A 361 63.09 -7.03 6.68
CA ASN A 361 64.21 -6.08 6.48
C ASN A 361 64.33 -5.53 5.04
N LYS A 362 63.29 -5.65 4.21
CA LYS A 362 63.16 -4.99 2.90
C LYS A 362 61.89 -4.16 2.91
#